data_AF-A0A836WNV5-F1
#
_entry.id   AF-A0A836WNV5-F1
#
_cell.length_a   1.000
_cell.length_b   1.000
_cell.length_c   1.000
_cell.angle_alpha   90.00
_cell.angle_beta   90.00
_cell.angle_gamma   90.00
#
_symmetry.space_group_name_H-M   'P 1'
#
loop_
_entity.id
_entity.type
_entity.pdbx_description
1 polymer ?
#
loop_
_entity_poly.entity_id
_entity_poly.type
_entity_poly.pdbx_seq_one_letter_code
_entity_poly.pdbx_strand_id
1 'polypeptide(L)'
;MKTINLMLAICLLMLSYPMKAQNTDSQNMKVIVNQEPYYPAGDQKLYSLVYDKIVFPIKPKGTLINGKIVLSFDVLPDSSLTNIVVMQGIEEDIDQQVVNIFIFNQ
;
A
#
# COMPACT_ATOMS: atom_id res chain seq x y z
N MET A 1 31.43 15.79 56.57
CA MET A 1 31.35 16.88 55.57
C MET A 1 32.12 16.56 54.28
N LYS A 2 33.40 16.19 54.34
CA LYS A 2 34.21 15.93 53.13
C LYS A 2 33.73 14.74 52.27
N THR A 3 33.23 13.68 52.89
CA THR A 3 32.73 12.47 52.19
C THR A 3 31.38 12.68 51.49
N ILE A 4 30.51 13.52 52.04
CA ILE A 4 29.21 13.88 51.43
C ILE A 4 29.44 14.74 50.19
N ASN A 5 30.32 15.74 50.26
CA ASN A 5 30.66 16.57 49.10
C ASN A 5 31.34 15.76 47.99
N LEU A 6 32.15 14.75 48.36
CA LEU A 6 32.78 13.83 47.40
C LEU A 6 31.74 12.94 46.70
N MET A 7 30.78 12.42 47.44
CA MET A 7 29.70 11.58 46.89
C MET A 7 28.76 12.39 45.98
N LEU A 8 28.50 13.66 46.33
CA LEU A 8 27.71 14.58 45.50
C LEU A 8 28.44 14.94 44.19
N ALA A 9 29.76 15.15 44.24
CA ALA A 9 30.57 15.43 43.06
C ALA A 9 30.63 14.25 42.08
N ILE A 10 30.70 13.01 42.59
CA ILE A 10 30.67 11.80 41.76
C ILE A 10 29.30 11.62 41.09
N CYS A 11 28.21 11.92 41.80
CA CYS A 11 26.85 11.86 41.24
C CYS A 11 26.65 12.90 40.12
N LEU A 12 27.18 14.11 40.29
CA LEU A 12 27.17 15.16 39.26
C LEU A 12 27.96 14.77 38.00
N LEU A 13 29.08 14.05 38.15
CA LEU A 13 29.86 13.54 37.02
C LEU A 13 29.10 12.45 36.26
N MET A 14 28.37 11.56 36.95
CA MET A 14 27.57 10.49 36.34
C MET A 14 26.39 10.99 35.50
N LEU A 15 25.88 12.20 35.75
CA LEU A 15 24.75 12.79 35.01
C LEU A 15 25.13 13.37 33.64
N SER A 16 26.44 13.49 33.35
CA SER A 16 26.95 14.14 32.14
C SER A 16 27.23 13.20 30.97
N TYR A 17 27.10 11.88 31.18
CA TYR A 17 27.29 10.92 30.09
C TYR A 17 26.13 10.99 29.10
N PRO A 18 26.38 11.25 27.81
CA PRO A 18 25.32 11.23 26.80
C PRO A 18 24.76 9.81 26.69
N MET A 19 23.53 9.60 27.17
CA MET A 19 22.81 8.35 26.98
C MET A 19 22.47 8.21 25.49
N LYS A 20 23.11 7.27 24.79
CA LYS A 20 22.72 6.87 23.43
C LYS A 20 21.42 6.06 23.53
N ALA A 21 20.28 6.74 23.42
CA ALA A 21 18.98 6.12 23.28
C ALA A 21 18.52 6.18 21.82
N GLN A 22 18.83 5.14 21.04
CA GLN A 22 18.24 4.95 19.73
C GLN A 22 18.03 3.47 19.49
N ASN A 23 16.79 3.04 19.68
CA ASN A 23 16.31 1.76 19.21
C ASN A 23 16.15 1.89 17.69
N THR A 24 17.14 1.42 16.95
CA THR A 24 17.08 1.41 15.48
C THR A 24 16.36 0.12 15.10
N ASP A 25 15.04 0.11 15.27
CA ASP A 25 14.22 -0.97 14.76
C ASP A 25 14.24 -0.89 13.24
N SER A 26 14.95 -1.83 12.59
CA SER A 26 15.08 -1.91 11.13
C SER A 26 13.74 -2.03 10.41
N GLN A 27 12.63 -2.28 11.13
CA GLN A 27 11.30 -2.43 10.54
C GLN A 27 10.57 -1.10 10.30
N ASN A 28 11.04 0.02 10.86
CA ASN A 28 10.46 1.35 10.64
C ASN A 28 11.30 2.19 9.66
N MET A 29 11.70 1.59 8.55
CA MET A 29 12.31 2.35 7.46
C MET A 29 11.25 3.28 6.88
N LYS A 30 11.44 4.59 7.07
CA LYS A 30 10.60 5.61 6.44
C LYS A 30 10.72 5.44 4.92
N VAL A 31 9.69 4.87 4.30
CA VAL A 31 9.63 4.75 2.83
C VAL A 31 9.53 6.18 2.28
N ILE A 32 10.62 6.67 1.69
CA ILE A 32 10.61 7.92 0.95
C ILE A 32 9.98 7.61 -0.40
N VAL A 33 8.69 7.89 -0.54
CA VAL A 33 7.97 7.75 -1.81
C VAL A 33 8.26 9.00 -2.65
N ASN A 34 9.13 8.88 -3.65
CA ASN A 34 9.43 9.98 -4.57
C ASN A 34 8.29 10.21 -5.58
N GLN A 35 7.50 9.18 -5.84
CA GLN A 35 6.42 9.20 -6.83
C GLN A 35 5.37 8.15 -6.48
N GLU A 36 4.10 8.51 -6.59
CA GLU A 36 2.99 7.58 -6.45
C GLU A 36 2.96 6.59 -7.62
N PRO A 37 2.53 5.34 -7.40
CA PRO A 37 2.36 4.38 -8.48
C PRO A 37 1.28 4.87 -9.44
N TYR A 38 1.56 4.77 -10.75
CA TYR A 38 0.65 5.16 -11.80
C TYR A 38 0.81 4.21 -12.98
N TYR A 39 -0.24 4.06 -13.79
CA TYR A 39 -0.13 3.28 -15.02
C TYR A 39 0.71 4.07 -16.05
N PRO A 40 1.81 3.52 -16.61
CA PRO A 40 2.74 4.30 -17.43
C PRO A 40 2.11 4.97 -18.66
N ALA A 41 1.04 4.38 -19.22
CA ALA A 41 0.32 4.92 -20.37
C ALA A 41 -0.84 5.87 -20.00
N GLY A 42 -1.03 6.15 -18.71
CA GLY A 42 -2.07 7.01 -18.15
C GLY A 42 -3.41 6.31 -17.92
N ASP A 43 -4.25 6.90 -17.07
CA ASP A 43 -5.50 6.31 -16.61
C ASP A 43 -6.47 5.96 -17.74
N GLN A 44 -6.53 6.79 -18.79
CA GLN A 44 -7.39 6.53 -19.94
C GLN A 44 -7.04 5.20 -20.62
N LYS A 45 -5.74 4.89 -20.75
CA LYS A 45 -5.28 3.63 -21.33
C LYS A 45 -5.53 2.44 -20.42
N LEU A 46 -5.43 2.64 -19.10
CA LEU A 46 -5.82 1.63 -18.13
C LEU A 46 -7.31 1.29 -18.26
N TYR A 47 -8.18 2.30 -18.40
CA TYR A 47 -9.61 2.07 -18.60
C TYR A 47 -9.91 1.35 -19.91
N SER A 48 -9.29 1.77 -21.02
CA SER A 48 -9.44 1.09 -22.30
C SER A 48 -9.05 -0.39 -22.22
N LEU A 49 -7.94 -0.72 -21.55
CA LEU A 49 -7.51 -2.10 -21.34
C LEU A 49 -8.58 -2.96 -20.65
N VAL A 50 -9.27 -2.41 -19.66
CA VAL A 50 -10.37 -3.10 -18.99
C VAL A 50 -11.57 -3.24 -19.93
N TYR A 51 -11.98 -2.15 -20.59
CA TYR A 51 -13.12 -2.15 -21.50
C TYR A 51 -12.94 -3.08 -22.72
N ASP A 52 -11.72 -3.21 -23.23
CA ASP A 52 -11.41 -4.04 -24.39
C ASP A 52 -11.45 -5.54 -24.04
N LYS A 53 -11.25 -5.89 -22.77
CA LYS A 53 -11.11 -7.27 -22.30
C LYS A 53 -12.30 -7.79 -21.50
N ILE A 54 -13.15 -6.90 -20.99
CA ILE A 54 -14.31 -7.30 -20.18
C ILE A 54 -15.33 -8.03 -21.06
N VAL A 55 -15.81 -9.17 -20.58
CA VAL A 55 -16.83 -10.00 -21.23
C VAL A 55 -18.00 -10.15 -20.29
N PHE A 56 -19.08 -9.43 -20.58
CA PHE A 56 -20.29 -9.50 -19.77
C PHE A 56 -20.95 -10.89 -19.87
N PRO A 57 -21.43 -11.43 -18.74
CA PRO A 57 -22.13 -12.72 -18.72
C PRO A 57 -23.45 -12.65 -19.50
N ILE A 58 -23.87 -13.78 -20.07
CA ILE A 58 -25.15 -13.88 -20.79
C ILE A 58 -26.29 -13.80 -19.76
N LYS A 59 -27.07 -12.71 -19.80
CA LYS A 59 -28.24 -12.50 -18.94
C LYS A 59 -29.54 -12.49 -19.75
N PRO A 60 -30.71 -12.76 -19.13
CA PRO A 60 -32.00 -12.66 -19.80
C PRO A 60 -32.24 -11.30 -20.45
N LYS A 61 -33.01 -11.27 -21.54
CA LYS A 61 -33.35 -10.02 -22.24
C LYS A 61 -34.04 -9.05 -21.28
N GLY A 62 -33.52 -7.82 -21.22
CA GLY A 62 -34.04 -6.75 -20.36
C GLY A 62 -33.29 -6.56 -19.05
N THR A 63 -32.32 -7.41 -18.71
CA THR A 63 -31.42 -7.18 -17.58
C THR A 63 -30.38 -6.11 -17.95
N LEU A 64 -30.40 -4.99 -17.22
CA LEU A 64 -29.39 -3.93 -17.35
C LEU A 64 -28.33 -4.13 -16.26
N ILE A 65 -27.08 -4.26 -16.66
CA ILE A 65 -25.93 -4.29 -15.75
C ILE A 65 -25.37 -2.87 -15.72
N ASN A 66 -25.45 -2.22 -14.57
CA ASN A 66 -24.83 -0.93 -14.34
C ASN A 66 -24.30 -0.90 -12.90
N GLY A 67 -23.11 -0.37 -12.72
CA GLY A 67 -22.54 -0.17 -11.41
C GLY A 67 -21.12 0.34 -11.50
N LYS A 68 -20.50 0.42 -10.33
CA LYS A 68 -19.13 0.91 -10.18
C LYS A 68 -18.33 -0.16 -9.44
N ILE A 69 -17.22 -0.57 -10.03
CA ILE A 69 -16.23 -1.41 -9.37
C ILE A 69 -15.13 -0.51 -8.81
N VAL A 70 -14.81 -0.69 -7.53
CA VAL A 70 -13.69 -0.03 -6.85
C VAL A 70 -12.73 -1.10 -6.40
N LEU A 71 -11.50 -1.06 -6.93
CA LEU A 71 -10.42 -1.98 -6.61
C LEU A 71 -9.35 -1.25 -5.79
N SER A 72 -8.78 -1.95 -4.83
CA SER A 72 -7.54 -1.58 -4.14
C SER A 72 -6.50 -2.64 -4.45
N PHE A 73 -5.26 -2.24 -4.73
CA PHE A 73 -4.15 -3.14 -4.97
C PHE A 73 -2.83 -2.43 -4.70
N ASP A 74 -1.80 -3.22 -4.42
CA ASP A 74 -0.44 -2.72 -4.20
C ASP A 74 0.41 -2.94 -5.45
N VAL A 75 1.20 -1.95 -5.81
CA VAL A 75 2.16 -2.02 -6.93
C VAL A 75 3.56 -2.26 -6.37
N LEU A 76 4.18 -3.35 -6.77
CA LEU A 76 5.53 -3.73 -6.36
C LEU A 76 6.61 -3.06 -7.24
N PRO A 77 7.89 -3.03 -6.81
CA PRO A 77 8.97 -2.39 -7.56
C PRO A 77 9.23 -2.96 -8.97
N ASP A 78 8.82 -4.19 -9.23
CA ASP A 78 8.89 -4.85 -10.53
C ASP A 78 7.67 -4.59 -11.42
N SER A 79 6.78 -3.67 -11.00
CA SER A 79 5.48 -3.36 -11.62
C SER A 79 4.44 -4.47 -11.52
N SER A 80 4.68 -5.52 -10.74
CA SER A 80 3.67 -6.51 -10.45
C SER A 80 2.63 -5.98 -9.46
N LEU A 81 1.41 -6.52 -9.52
CA LEU A 81 0.32 -6.16 -8.63
C LEU A 81 0.10 -7.26 -7.59
N THR A 82 -0.07 -6.87 -6.33
CA THR A 82 -0.41 -7.76 -5.22
C THR A 82 -1.56 -7.18 -4.38
N ASN A 83 -2.08 -7.97 -3.42
CA ASN A 83 -3.15 -7.56 -2.51
C ASN A 83 -4.36 -6.94 -3.22
N ILE A 84 -4.77 -7.54 -4.33
CA ILE A 84 -5.93 -7.06 -5.11
C ILE A 84 -7.21 -7.36 -4.33
N VAL A 85 -7.95 -6.32 -3.97
CA VAL A 85 -9.19 -6.38 -3.20
C VAL A 85 -10.29 -5.60 -3.91
N VAL A 86 -11.45 -6.22 -4.08
CA VAL A 86 -12.67 -5.55 -4.53
C VAL A 86 -13.31 -4.86 -3.34
N MET A 87 -13.18 -3.53 -3.26
CA MET A 87 -13.80 -2.72 -2.20
C MET A 87 -15.29 -2.51 -2.45
N GLN A 88 -15.67 -2.37 -3.72
CA GLN A 88 -17.06 -2.25 -4.16
C GLN A 88 -17.19 -2.99 -5.47
N GLY A 89 -18.15 -3.91 -5.54
CA GLY A 89 -18.42 -4.74 -6.70
C GLY A 89 -19.81 -4.48 -7.30
N ILE A 90 -20.07 -5.09 -8.45
CA ILE A 90 -21.39 -5.09 -9.10
C ILE A 90 -22.03 -6.47 -8.94
N GLU A 91 -21.36 -7.49 -9.48
CA GLU A 91 -21.73 -8.90 -9.42
C GLU A 91 -20.44 -9.72 -9.40
N GLU A 92 -20.43 -10.82 -8.65
CA GLU A 92 -19.23 -11.63 -8.41
C GLU A 92 -18.52 -12.07 -9.70
N ASP A 93 -19.27 -12.52 -10.71
CA ASP A 93 -18.71 -12.95 -12.01
C ASP A 93 -17.96 -11.82 -12.73
N ILE A 94 -18.50 -10.60 -12.68
CA ILE A 94 -17.93 -9.42 -13.33
C ILE A 94 -16.73 -8.94 -12.53
N ASP A 95 -16.87 -8.88 -11.21
CA ASP A 95 -15.82 -8.43 -10.30
C ASP A 95 -14.57 -9.32 -10.43
N GLN A 96 -14.76 -10.65 -10.42
CA GLN A 96 -13.68 -11.61 -10.62
C GLN A 96 -13.04 -11.49 -12.00
N GLN A 97 -13.83 -11.27 -13.05
CA GLN A 97 -13.30 -11.08 -14.38
C GLN A 97 -12.42 -9.82 -14.47
N VAL A 98 -12.85 -8.72 -13.85
CA VAL A 98 -12.02 -7.51 -13.79
C VAL A 98 -10.73 -7.78 -13.03
N VAL A 99 -10.77 -8.44 -11.87
CA VAL A 99 -9.56 -8.85 -11.13
C VAL A 99 -8.62 -9.67 -12.02
N ASN A 100 -9.15 -10.63 -12.77
CA ASN A 100 -8.37 -11.45 -13.69
C ASN A 100 -7.69 -10.62 -14.79
N ILE A 101 -8.34 -9.60 -15.33
CA ILE A 101 -7.73 -8.71 -16.33
C ILE A 101 -6.46 -8.03 -15.78
N PHE A 102 -6.47 -7.61 -14.52
CA PHE A 102 -5.31 -7.00 -13.86
C PHE A 102 -4.19 -8.01 -13.58
N ILE A 103 -4.52 -9.28 -13.29
CA ILE A 103 -3.53 -10.34 -13.04
C ILE A 103 -2.87 -10.81 -14.34
N PHE A 104 -3.65 -11.00 -15.41
CA PHE A 104 -3.15 -11.55 -16.68
C PHE A 104 -2.46 -10.51 -17.58
N ASN A 105 -2.53 -9.22 -17.23
CA ASN A 105 -1.92 -8.14 -18.00
C ASN A 105 -0.71 -7.50 -17.30
N GLN A 106 -0.09 -8.22 -16.36
CA GLN A 106 1.23 -7.87 -15.85
C GLN A 106 2.32 -8.20 -16.88
#